data_AF-X8AG42-F1
#
_entry.id   AF-X8AG42-F1
#
_cell.length_a   1.000
_cell.length_b   1.000
_cell.length_c   1.000
_cell.angle_alpha   90.00
_cell.angle_beta   90.00
_cell.angle_gamma   90.00
#
_symmetry.space_group_name_H-M   'P 1'
#
loop_
_entity.id
_entity.type
_entity.pdbx_description
1 polymer ?
#
loop_
_entity_poly.entity_id
_entity_poly.type
_entity_poly.pdbx_seq_one_letter_code
_entity_poly.pdbx_strand_id
1 'polypeptide(L)'
;MLNACFYKPALLARDAAALEVLSEGRLDLGLGAGYVREEFEAAEIPYPSARERVDYLEHVTAYLREHLPRVPILIAGNGDRLLTVAAVTPTSSASPAPTRAASATHWPNVSSSSGPSPVTGSAIWSSTWRSPRCRPTTPAGPTCR
;
A
#
# COMPACT_ATOMS: atom_id res chain seq x y z
N MET A 1 10.07 -11.58 -6.83
CA MET A 1 10.94 -11.05 -5.76
C MET A 1 11.38 -9.66 -6.16
N LEU A 2 11.21 -8.67 -5.29
CA LEU A 2 11.60 -7.28 -5.52
C LEU A 2 12.95 -7.01 -4.88
N ASN A 3 13.77 -6.19 -5.54
CA ASN A 3 15.01 -5.68 -4.97
C ASN A 3 14.70 -4.50 -4.04
N ALA A 4 14.89 -4.67 -2.74
CA ALA A 4 14.56 -3.66 -1.73
C ALA A 4 15.30 -2.34 -1.96
N CYS A 5 16.53 -2.35 -2.46
CA CYS A 5 17.33 -1.16 -2.69
C CYS A 5 16.77 -0.22 -3.77
N PHE A 6 15.77 -0.66 -4.55
CA PHE A 6 15.18 0.14 -5.61
C PHE A 6 14.02 1.01 -5.11
N TYR A 7 13.52 0.73 -3.91
CA TYR A 7 12.28 1.31 -3.43
C TYR A 7 12.49 2.11 -2.14
N LYS A 8 11.80 3.25 -2.06
CA LYS A 8 11.59 3.90 -0.76
C LYS A 8 10.52 3.13 0.02
N PRO A 9 10.73 2.84 1.33
CA PRO A 9 9.82 2.00 2.10
C PRO A 9 8.35 2.45 2.07
N ALA A 10 8.11 3.76 2.22
CA ALA A 10 6.76 4.33 2.19
C ALA A 10 6.05 4.17 0.84
N LEU A 11 6.79 4.27 -0.27
CA LEU A 11 6.21 4.10 -1.60
C LEU A 11 5.91 2.63 -1.88
N LEU A 12 6.82 1.74 -1.51
CA LEU A 12 6.58 0.30 -1.62
C LEU A 12 5.39 -0.14 -0.77
N ALA A 13 5.25 0.39 0.45
CA ALA A 13 4.11 0.10 1.31
C ALA A 13 2.79 0.54 0.69
N ARG A 14 2.75 1.74 0.08
CA ARG A 14 1.57 2.23 -0.63
C ARG A 14 1.18 1.30 -1.78
N ASP A 15 2.14 0.91 -2.60
CA ASP A 15 1.88 0.07 -3.78
C ASP A 15 1.48 -1.35 -3.37
N ALA A 16 2.14 -1.92 -2.35
CA ALA A 16 1.79 -3.22 -1.78
C ALA A 16 0.41 -3.20 -1.13
N ALA A 17 0.00 -2.12 -0.46
CA ALA A 17 -1.36 -1.97 0.08
C ALA A 17 -2.43 -2.02 -1.01
N ALA A 18 -2.17 -1.36 -2.15
CA ALA A 18 -3.08 -1.38 -3.28
C ALA A 18 -3.20 -2.80 -3.87
N LEU A 19 -2.06 -3.49 -4.02
CA LEU A 19 -2.03 -4.86 -4.51
C LEU A 19 -2.70 -5.84 -3.55
N GLU A 20 -2.58 -5.65 -2.24
CA GLU A 20 -3.24 -6.50 -1.23
C GLU A 20 -4.77 -6.44 -1.36
N VAL A 21 -5.32 -5.24 -1.58
CA VAL A 21 -6.77 -5.05 -1.82
C VAL A 21 -7.18 -5.69 -3.14
N LEU A 22 -6.41 -5.47 -4.22
CA LEU A 22 -6.70 -6.02 -5.54
C LEU A 22 -6.58 -7.55 -5.58
N SER A 23 -5.67 -8.11 -4.78
CA SER A 23 -5.42 -9.54 -4.70
C SER A 23 -6.37 -10.25 -3.74
N GLU A 24 -7.25 -9.51 -3.05
CA GLU A 24 -8.19 -10.03 -2.04
C GLU A 24 -7.46 -10.79 -0.91
N GLY A 25 -6.32 -10.28 -0.45
CA GLY A 25 -5.55 -10.93 0.62
C GLY A 25 -4.70 -12.12 0.17
N ARG A 26 -4.50 -12.29 -1.14
CA ARG A 26 -3.65 -13.36 -1.72
C ARG A 26 -2.26 -12.87 -2.12
N LEU A 27 -1.84 -11.70 -1.64
CA LEU A 27 -0.53 -11.14 -2.00
C LEU A 27 0.57 -11.75 -1.13
N ASP A 28 1.55 -12.40 -1.75
CA ASP A 28 2.82 -12.76 -1.10
C ASP A 28 3.94 -11.83 -1.57
N LEU A 29 4.53 -11.06 -0.66
CA LEU A 29 5.55 -10.07 -0.99
C LEU A 29 6.96 -10.63 -0.78
N GLY A 30 7.62 -11.01 -1.87
CA GLY A 30 9.02 -11.43 -1.85
C GLY A 30 10.00 -10.25 -1.95
N LEU A 31 10.93 -10.12 -1.01
CA LEU A 31 11.99 -9.11 -0.99
C LEU A 31 13.39 -9.74 -0.96
N GLY A 32 14.34 -9.09 -1.63
CA GLY A 32 15.76 -9.41 -1.57
C GLY A 32 16.63 -8.15 -1.61
N ALA A 33 17.87 -8.26 -1.16
CA ALA A 33 18.81 -7.12 -1.11
C ALA A 33 19.37 -6.70 -2.48
N GLY A 34 19.22 -7.56 -3.50
CA GLY A 34 19.85 -7.38 -4.81
C GLY A 34 21.37 -7.54 -4.79
N TYR A 35 21.95 -8.12 -5.84
CA TYR A 35 23.41 -8.30 -5.92
C TYR A 35 23.98 -8.10 -7.33
N VAL A 36 23.12 -8.00 -8.35
CA VAL A 36 23.52 -7.82 -9.75
C VAL A 36 23.80 -6.34 -9.98
N ARG A 37 25.05 -5.95 -10.18
CA ARG A 37 25.47 -4.56 -10.28
C ARG A 37 24.86 -3.88 -11.52
N GLU A 38 24.73 -4.63 -12.61
CA GLU A 38 24.19 -4.18 -13.89
C GLU A 38 22.74 -3.69 -13.75
N GLU A 39 21.96 -4.29 -12.84
CA GLU A 39 20.59 -3.83 -12.55
C GLU A 39 20.58 -2.45 -11.88
N PHE A 40 21.56 -2.17 -11.00
CA PHE A 40 21.68 -0.87 -10.34
C PHE A 40 22.15 0.22 -11.31
N GLU A 41 23.08 -0.12 -12.20
CA GLU A 41 23.54 0.78 -13.25
C GLU A 41 22.41 1.11 -14.23
N ALA A 42 21.62 0.11 -14.66
CA ALA A 42 20.46 0.31 -15.53
C ALA A 42 19.34 1.12 -14.86
N ALA A 43 19.19 1.01 -13.54
CA ALA A 43 18.23 1.80 -12.77
C ALA A 43 18.79 3.18 -12.34
N GLU A 44 20.00 3.53 -12.75
CA GLU A 44 20.68 4.80 -12.43
C GLU A 44 20.76 5.10 -10.92
N ILE A 45 20.93 4.04 -10.12
CA ILE A 45 21.04 4.13 -8.65
C ILE A 45 22.44 3.72 -8.19
N PRO A 46 22.93 4.30 -7.07
CA PRO A 46 24.19 3.87 -6.49
C PRO A 46 24.17 2.37 -6.17
N TYR A 47 25.30 1.68 -6.40
CA TYR A 47 25.49 0.30 -5.97
C TYR A 47 26.25 0.28 -4.63
N PRO A 48 25.57 0.20 -3.48
CA PRO A 48 26.21 0.25 -2.18
C PRO A 48 26.86 -1.11 -1.85
N SER A 49 27.64 -1.15 -0.77
CA SER A 49 28.31 -2.37 -0.31
C SER A 49 27.30 -3.46 0.06
N ALA A 50 27.74 -4.73 0.06
CA ALA A 50 26.88 -5.86 0.41
C ALA A 50 26.24 -5.70 1.80
N ARG A 51 26.98 -5.12 2.75
CA ARG A 51 26.50 -4.83 4.11
C ARG A 51 25.34 -3.83 4.09
N GLU A 52 25.52 -2.71 3.41
CA GLU A 52 24.51 -1.64 3.34
C GLU A 52 23.23 -2.11 2.64
N ARG A 53 23.34 -3.00 1.64
CA ARG A 53 22.15 -3.58 0.99
C ARG A 53 21.32 -4.44 1.94
N VAL A 54 21.98 -5.25 2.76
CA VAL A 54 21.30 -6.07 3.78
C VAL A 54 20.68 -5.19 4.86
N ASP A 55 21.41 -4.17 5.33
CA ASP A 55 20.89 -3.21 6.32
C ASP A 55 19.65 -2.48 5.78
N TYR A 56 19.68 -2.11 4.50
CA TYR A 56 18.55 -1.45 3.84
C TYR A 56 17.35 -2.38 3.67
N LEU A 57 17.58 -3.64 3.30
CA LEU A 57 16.52 -4.64 3.23
C LEU A 57 15.83 -4.84 4.59
N GLU A 58 16.61 -4.92 5.67
CA GLU A 58 16.07 -5.02 7.03
C GLU A 58 15.20 -3.80 7.37
N HIS A 59 15.67 -2.59 7.05
CA HIS A 59 14.90 -1.36 7.21
C HIS A 59 13.57 -1.37 6.44
N VAL A 60 13.60 -1.73 5.15
CA VAL A 60 12.39 -1.83 4.31
C VAL A 60 11.43 -2.87 4.87
N THR A 61 11.95 -4.03 5.28
CA THR A 61 11.15 -5.11 5.85
C THR A 61 10.47 -4.67 7.15
N ALA A 62 11.20 -4.05 8.07
CA ALA A 62 10.64 -3.54 9.32
C ALA A 62 9.50 -2.54 9.06
N TYR A 63 9.73 -1.59 8.15
CA TYR A 63 8.73 -0.59 7.79
C TYR A 63 7.45 -1.23 7.22
N LEU A 64 7.60 -2.17 6.28
CA LEU A 64 6.45 -2.85 5.67
C LEU A 64 5.64 -3.64 6.70
N ARG A 65 6.28 -4.25 7.68
CA ARG A 65 5.59 -5.04 8.70
C ARG A 65 4.79 -4.18 9.67
N GLU A 66 5.29 -2.98 9.97
CA GLU A 66 4.56 -1.99 10.76
C GLU A 66 3.29 -1.51 10.03
N HIS A 67 3.39 -1.28 8.72
CA HIS A 67 2.31 -0.66 7.95
C HIS A 67 1.36 -1.66 7.27
N LEU A 68 1.83 -2.87 6.98
CA LEU A 68 1.11 -3.94 6.28
C LEU A 68 1.18 -5.25 7.08
N PRO A 69 0.61 -5.31 8.29
CA PRO A 69 0.73 -6.48 9.17
C PRO A 69 0.05 -7.75 8.64
N ARG A 70 -0.78 -7.64 7.58
CA ARG A 70 -1.52 -8.76 6.98
C ARG A 70 -0.81 -9.37 5.77
N VAL A 71 0.14 -8.66 5.17
CA VAL A 71 0.82 -9.12 3.95
C VAL A 71 2.00 -10.01 4.35
N PRO A 72 2.02 -11.29 3.95
CA PRO A 72 3.17 -12.15 4.13
C PRO A 72 4.39 -11.58 3.41
N ILE A 73 5.51 -11.48 4.14
CA ILE A 73 6.80 -11.06 3.57
C ILE A 73 7.76 -12.25 3.56
N LEU A 74 8.26 -12.57 2.38
CA LEU A 74 9.27 -13.60 2.16
C LEU A 74 10.61 -12.92 1.87
N ILE A 75 11.63 -13.24 2.66
CA ILE A 75 12.99 -12.73 2.44
C ILE A 75 13.81 -13.80 1.72
N ALA A 76 14.35 -13.48 0.55
CA ALA A 76 15.26 -14.37 -0.16
C ALA A 76 16.62 -13.73 -0.46
N GLY A 77 17.62 -14.61 -0.42
CA GLY A 77 18.95 -14.39 -0.93
C GLY A 77 19.94 -15.31 -0.21
N ASN A 78 21.21 -14.94 -0.23
CA ASN A 78 22.29 -15.80 0.23
C ASN A 78 23.20 -15.11 1.25
N GLY A 79 23.83 -15.91 2.11
CA GLY A 79 24.78 -15.47 3.15
C GLY A 79 24.17 -15.35 4.55
N ASP A 80 24.98 -15.63 5.57
CA ASP A 80 24.55 -15.81 6.96
C ASP A 80 23.74 -14.64 7.50
N ARG A 81 24.12 -13.41 7.15
CA ARG A 81 23.43 -12.21 7.62
C ARG A 81 22.02 -12.08 7.05
N LEU A 82 21.87 -12.36 5.76
CA LEU A 82 20.57 -12.32 5.11
C LEU A 82 19.69 -13.49 5.56
N LEU A 83 20.28 -14.67 5.75
CA LEU A 83 19.60 -15.83 6.33
C LEU A 83 19.15 -15.57 7.77
N THR A 84 19.93 -14.80 8.54
CA THR A 84 19.52 -14.34 9.87
C THR A 84 18.29 -13.43 9.77
N VAL A 85 18.30 -12.44 8.87
CA VAL A 85 17.13 -11.57 8.61
C VAL A 85 15.91 -12.39 8.17
N ALA A 86 16.10 -13.37 7.30
CA ALA A 86 15.03 -14.27 6.86
C ALA A 86 14.48 -15.12 8.02
N ALA A 87 15.35 -15.65 8.88
CA ALA A 87 14.95 -16.51 10.01
C ALA A 87 14.17 -15.76 11.09
N VAL A 88 14.55 -14.50 11.38
CA VAL A 88 13.85 -13.67 12.39
C VAL A 88 12.60 -13.01 11.83
N THR A 89 12.41 -13.04 10.51
CA THR A 89 11.18 -12.61 9.87
C THR A 89 10.18 -13.78 9.94
N PRO A 90 9.16 -13.73 10.81
CA PRO A 90 8.09 -14.71 10.83
C PRO A 90 7.47 -14.73 9.44
N THR A 91 7.65 -15.85 8.75
CA THR A 91 6.86 -16.16 7.58
C THR A 91 5.46 -16.43 8.10
N SER A 92 4.49 -15.57 7.79
CA SER A 92 3.10 -15.87 8.06
C SER A 92 2.66 -16.96 7.07
N SER A 93 2.96 -18.22 7.39
CA SER A 93 2.31 -19.34 6.73
C SER A 93 0.87 -19.39 7.23
N ALA A 94 -0.06 -19.25 6.28
CA ALA A 94 -1.51 -19.41 6.39
C ALA A 94 -2.33 -18.16 6.72
N SER A 95 -3.23 -17.82 5.79
CA SER A 95 -4.60 -17.44 6.15
C SER A 95 -5.62 -18.07 5.19
N PRO A 96 -6.80 -18.46 5.68
CA PRO A 96 -7.87 -19.06 4.90
C PRO A 96 -8.47 -18.04 3.92
N ALA A 97 -9.07 -18.54 2.85
CA ALA A 97 -9.71 -17.76 1.78
C ALA A 97 -10.59 -16.60 2.30
N PRO A 98 -10.65 -15.46 1.60
CA PRO A 98 -11.34 -14.27 2.10
C PRO A 98 -12.85 -14.49 2.20
N THR A 99 -13.41 -14.32 3.40
CA THR A 99 -14.85 -14.05 3.57
C THR A 99 -15.13 -12.65 3.08
N ARG A 100 -15.82 -12.57 1.94
CA ARG A 100 -16.23 -11.34 1.26
C ARG A 100 -17.01 -10.38 2.17
N ALA A 101 -16.51 -9.15 2.31
CA ALA A 101 -17.32 -7.94 2.24
C ALA A 101 -16.41 -6.76 1.87
N ALA A 102 -16.51 -6.32 0.61
CA ALA A 102 -15.98 -5.04 0.19
C ALA A 102 -16.67 -3.93 1.00
N SER A 103 -15.89 -3.09 1.67
CA SER A 103 -16.36 -1.80 2.17
C SER A 103 -15.35 -0.70 1.84
N ALA A 104 -15.92 0.28 1.15
CA ALA A 104 -15.39 1.54 0.67
C ALA A 104 -14.14 2.09 1.37
N THR A 105 -13.17 2.43 0.53
CA THR A 105 -12.13 3.45 0.66
C THR A 105 -12.49 4.58 1.63
N HIS A 106 -12.00 4.49 2.87
CA HIS A 106 -11.82 5.64 3.75
C HIS A 106 -10.31 5.85 3.93
N TRP A 107 -9.76 6.78 3.17
CA TRP A 107 -8.44 7.35 3.48
C TRP A 107 -8.60 8.41 4.57
N PRO A 108 -7.72 8.46 5.59
CA PRO A 108 -7.75 9.51 6.57
C PRO A 108 -7.31 10.85 5.95
N ASN A 109 -8.25 11.80 6.00
CA ASN A 109 -8.15 13.26 5.89
C ASN A 109 -6.72 13.85 5.92
N VAL A 110 -6.27 14.39 4.77
CA VAL A 110 -5.27 15.47 4.76
C VAL A 110 -6.03 16.79 4.95
N SER A 111 -5.97 17.32 6.16
CA SER A 111 -6.61 18.59 6.50
C SER A 111 -5.71 19.74 6.05
N SER A 112 -5.98 20.30 4.87
CA SER A 112 -5.46 21.61 4.48
C SER A 112 -6.49 22.68 4.86
N SER A 113 -6.26 23.33 6.01
CA SER A 113 -6.98 24.53 6.41
C SER A 113 -6.52 25.76 5.60
N SER A 114 -7.45 26.71 5.49
CA SER A 114 -7.31 28.15 5.17
C SER A 114 -7.24 28.63 3.69
N GLY A 115 -8.41 29.08 3.20
CA GLY A 115 -8.62 30.48 2.81
C GLY A 115 -8.45 30.87 1.32
N PRO A 116 -9.29 31.77 0.76
CA PRO A 116 -9.53 31.84 -0.68
C PRO A 116 -8.67 32.87 -1.43
N SER A 117 -8.43 32.62 -2.72
CA SER A 117 -8.16 33.67 -3.71
C SER A 117 -8.98 33.40 -4.97
N PRO A 118 -9.74 34.39 -5.50
CA PRO A 118 -10.50 34.23 -6.73
C PRO A 118 -9.68 34.75 -7.91
N VAL A 119 -9.50 33.95 -8.96
CA VAL A 119 -9.26 34.46 -10.32
C VAL A 119 -9.64 33.40 -11.35
N THR A 120 -10.85 33.59 -11.88
CA THR A 120 -11.25 33.54 -13.30
C THR A 120 -10.49 32.61 -14.25
N GLY A 121 -11.20 31.63 -14.82
CA GLY A 121 -10.79 30.99 -16.08
C GLY A 121 -11.54 29.70 -16.43
N SER A 122 -12.63 29.86 -17.21
CA SER A 122 -13.33 28.90 -18.10
C SER A 122 -13.18 27.38 -17.88
N ALA A 123 -14.28 26.70 -17.56
CA ALA A 123 -15.11 25.90 -18.48
C ALA A 123 -14.36 24.65 -19.00
N ILE A 124 -14.82 23.44 -18.66
CA ILE A 124 -15.70 22.64 -19.50
C ILE A 124 -16.11 21.41 -18.66
N TRP A 125 -17.39 21.28 -18.27
CA TRP A 125 -18.21 20.11 -18.60
C TRP A 125 -19.64 20.29 -18.09
N SER A 126 -20.57 20.14 -19.02
CA SER A 126 -22.00 20.28 -18.88
C SER A 126 -22.61 19.21 -17.99
N SER A 127 -23.42 19.68 -17.06
CA SER A 127 -24.44 18.94 -16.32
C SER A 127 -25.47 18.32 -17.26
N THR A 128 -25.77 17.03 -17.08
CA THR A 128 -27.13 16.46 -17.21
C THR A 128 -27.10 14.97 -16.84
N TRP A 129 -27.25 14.66 -15.56
CA TRP A 129 -28.01 13.47 -15.18
C TRP A 129 -28.96 13.85 -14.06
N ARG A 130 -30.24 13.80 -14.41
CA ARG A 130 -31.40 14.26 -13.65
C ARG A 130 -31.97 13.03 -12.95
N SER A 131 -31.67 12.83 -11.67
CA SER A 131 -32.31 11.77 -10.87
C SER A 131 -33.70 12.24 -10.39
N PRO A 132 -34.72 11.37 -10.41
CA PRO A 132 -36.08 11.76 -10.04
C PRO A 132 -36.22 11.93 -8.52
N ARG A 133 -37.04 12.93 -8.17
CA ARG A 133 -37.54 13.33 -6.85
C ARG A 133 -37.80 12.16 -5.89
N CYS A 134 -37.35 12.33 -4.64
CA CYS A 134 -38.14 12.07 -3.43
C CYS A 134 -37.64 13.00 -2.31
N ARG A 135 -38.54 13.84 -1.78
CA ARG A 135 -38.30 14.71 -0.60
C ARG A 135 -38.45 13.88 0.69
N PRO A 136 -37.69 14.17 1.75
CA PRO A 136 -38.10 13.81 3.10
C PRO A 136 -38.97 14.93 3.70
N THR A 137 -40.19 14.60 4.10
CA THR A 137 -40.99 15.39 5.05
C THR A 137 -41.03 14.63 6.38
N THR A 138 -40.58 15.29 7.43
CA THR A 138 -40.53 14.85 8.84
C THR A 138 -41.94 14.89 9.50
N PRO A 139 -42.08 14.63 10.82
CA PRO A 139 -42.53 13.38 11.44
C PRO A 139 -43.95 13.45 12.01
N ALA A 140 -44.75 12.41 11.83
CA ALA A 140 -45.89 12.10 12.71
C ALA A 140 -46.27 10.63 12.50
N GLY A 141 -46.33 9.85 13.59
CA GLY A 141 -46.93 8.49 13.57
C GLY A 141 -48.41 8.54 13.16
N PRO A 142 -49.09 7.40 12.96
CA PRO A 142 -49.43 6.56 14.11
C PRO A 142 -49.59 5.04 13.85
N THR A 143 -49.57 4.31 14.96
CA THR A 143 -50.27 3.06 15.35
C THR A 143 -50.75 2.03 14.31
N CYS A 144 -50.39 0.78 14.63
CA CYS A 144 -50.95 -0.48 14.14
C CYS A 144 -52.48 -0.53 14.07
N ARG A 145 -52.98 -1.17 12.99
CA ARG A 145 -53.91 -2.29 13.08
C ARG A 145 -53.75 -3.19 11.86
#